data_AF-A0A0C3DTJ8-F1
#
_entry.id   AF-A0A0C3DTJ8-F1
#
_cell.length_a   1.000
_cell.length_b   1.000
_cell.length_c   1.000
_cell.angle_alpha   90.00
_cell.angle_beta   90.00
_cell.angle_gamma   90.00
#
_symmetry.space_group_name_H-M   'P 1'
#
loop_
_entity.id
_entity.type
_entity.pdbx_description
1 polymer ?
#
loop_
_entity_poly.entity_id
_entity_poly.type
_entity_poly.pdbx_seq_one_letter_code
_entity_poly.pdbx_strand_id
1 'polypeptide(L)'
;MEIDKGQLRDLMKEVRKLITQHLDARQTYTNQNPKNIDRLKREALQKIPLLRRYEGGWATLVIVRRLFHTRYLLVADSLQCSSPTGAASRNQGTESSPSRGVRPLPSTLMQFLKPIKPNVFKYLLPLTSAGLVDNDKFQEFLTFSLDVKIGFIRHALEERASESELKAIINVIEKLDGTL
;
A
#
# COMPACT_ATOMS: atom_id res chain seq x y z
N MET A 1 4.23 27.10 3.04
CA MET A 1 4.01 26.84 4.47
C MET A 1 3.97 25.32 4.63
N GLU A 2 4.94 24.75 5.32
CA GLU A 2 5.10 23.31 5.45
C GLU A 2 4.44 22.84 6.76
N ILE A 3 3.62 21.78 6.69
CA ILE A 3 3.04 21.16 7.89
C ILE A 3 4.12 20.25 8.49
N ASP A 4 4.43 20.43 9.77
CA ASP A 4 5.36 19.53 10.46
C ASP A 4 4.82 18.07 10.50
N LYS A 5 5.72 17.09 10.51
CA LYS A 5 5.35 15.66 10.53
C LYS A 5 4.49 15.29 11.75
N GLY A 6 4.71 15.94 12.90
CA GLY A 6 3.87 15.80 14.10
C GLY A 6 2.45 16.31 13.87
N GLN A 7 2.32 17.53 13.37
CA GLN A 7 1.03 18.16 13.06
C GLN A 7 0.23 17.33 12.04
N LEU A 8 0.89 16.77 11.03
CA LEU A 8 0.24 15.92 10.04
C LEU A 8 -0.32 14.63 10.67
N ARG A 9 0.38 14.03 11.63
CA ARG A 9 -0.11 12.83 12.33
C ARG A 9 -1.36 13.12 13.15
N ASP A 10 -1.34 14.21 13.92
CA ASP A 10 -2.49 14.62 14.74
C ASP A 10 -3.69 14.97 13.86
N LEU A 11 -3.43 15.67 12.75
CA LEU A 11 -4.43 15.98 11.74
C LEU A 11 -5.08 14.71 11.17
N MET A 12 -4.26 13.73 10.76
CA MET A 12 -4.77 12.45 10.25
C MET A 12 -5.57 11.68 11.30
N LYS A 13 -5.20 11.76 12.58
CA LYS A 13 -5.92 11.12 13.68
C LYS A 13 -7.31 11.72 13.87
N GLU A 14 -7.44 13.04 13.86
CA GLU A 14 -8.75 13.70 13.98
C GLU A 14 -9.63 13.46 12.76
N VAL A 15 -9.09 13.57 11.54
CA VAL A 15 -9.84 13.26 10.31
C VAL A 15 -10.31 11.80 10.30
N ARG A 16 -9.50 10.86 10.82
CA ARG A 16 -9.90 9.46 10.95
C ARG A 16 -11.13 9.26 11.82
N LYS A 17 -11.25 10.00 12.94
CA LYS A 17 -12.46 9.93 13.79
C LYS A 17 -13.70 10.41 13.03
N LEU A 18 -13.58 11.49 12.26
CA LEU A 18 -14.69 12.00 11.44
C LEU A 18 -15.09 11.01 10.34
N ILE A 19 -14.11 10.35 9.71
CA ILE A 19 -14.38 9.29 8.73
C ILE A 19 -15.24 8.20 9.36
N THR A 20 -14.89 7.70 10.54
CA THR A 20 -15.66 6.64 11.22
C THR A 20 -17.07 7.06 11.62
N GLN A 21 -17.34 8.37 11.76
CA GLN A 21 -18.65 8.90 12.14
C GLN A 21 -19.57 9.12 10.94
N HIS A 22 -19.02 9.49 9.79
CA HIS A 22 -19.83 9.94 8.65
C HIS A 22 -19.76 9.03 7.42
N LEU A 23 -18.71 8.24 7.26
CA LEU A 23 -18.48 7.45 6.06
C LEU A 23 -18.58 5.96 6.34
N ASP A 24 -19.07 5.21 5.36
CA ASP A 24 -19.16 3.77 5.45
C ASP A 24 -17.80 3.15 5.16
N ALA A 25 -17.18 2.60 6.21
CA ALA A 25 -15.92 1.89 6.15
C ALA A 25 -15.88 0.72 5.15
N ARG A 26 -17.03 0.15 4.77
CA ARG A 26 -17.14 -1.02 3.89
C ARG A 26 -17.11 -0.65 2.41
N GLN A 27 -17.28 0.61 2.09
CA GLN A 27 -17.37 1.10 0.71
C GLN A 27 -16.09 1.83 0.31
N THR A 28 -15.74 1.77 -0.99
CA THR A 28 -14.65 2.60 -1.53
C THR A 28 -15.02 4.08 -1.45
N TYR A 29 -14.01 4.96 -1.47
CA TYR A 29 -14.26 6.41 -1.41
C TYR A 29 -15.18 6.91 -2.53
N THR A 30 -15.07 6.35 -3.75
CA THR A 30 -15.88 6.73 -4.91
C THR A 30 -17.35 6.37 -4.76
N ASN A 31 -17.66 5.36 -3.94
CA ASN A 31 -19.02 4.85 -3.75
C ASN A 31 -19.70 5.46 -2.52
N GLN A 32 -19.01 6.31 -1.76
CA GLN A 32 -19.59 7.00 -0.61
C GLN A 32 -20.70 7.95 -1.04
N ASN A 33 -21.69 8.12 -0.17
CA ASN A 33 -22.73 9.13 -0.38
C ASN A 33 -22.09 10.54 -0.39
N PRO A 34 -22.27 11.34 -1.46
CA PRO A 34 -21.66 12.66 -1.57
C PRO A 34 -22.11 13.61 -0.45
N LYS A 35 -23.36 13.49 0.04
CA LYS A 35 -23.86 14.30 1.15
C LYS A 35 -23.08 14.04 2.45
N ASN A 36 -22.64 12.81 2.68
CA ASN A 36 -21.84 12.45 3.85
C ASN A 36 -20.41 12.97 3.74
N ILE A 37 -19.84 12.95 2.52
CA ILE A 37 -18.54 13.58 2.24
C ILE A 37 -18.61 15.08 2.53
N ASP A 38 -19.65 15.77 2.04
CA ASP A 38 -19.82 17.21 2.27
C ASP A 38 -20.05 17.55 3.74
N ARG A 39 -20.80 16.72 4.47
CA ARG A 39 -20.98 16.85 5.91
C ARG A 39 -19.65 16.71 6.64
N LEU A 40 -18.89 15.65 6.34
CA LEU A 40 -17.56 15.44 6.90
C LEU A 40 -16.63 16.61 6.59
N LYS A 41 -16.65 17.12 5.35
CA LYS A 41 -15.82 18.26 4.93
C LYS A 41 -16.14 19.50 5.75
N ARG A 42 -17.42 19.86 5.89
CA ARG A 42 -17.85 21.00 6.71
C ARG A 42 -17.43 20.84 8.17
N GLU A 43 -17.64 19.67 8.74
CA GLU A 43 -17.31 19.39 10.14
C GLU A 43 -15.79 19.37 10.39
N ALA A 44 -15.00 18.82 9.47
CA ALA A 44 -13.54 18.84 9.54
C ALA A 44 -13.00 20.28 9.47
N LEU A 45 -13.53 21.11 8.57
CA LEU A 45 -13.18 22.52 8.50
C LEU A 45 -13.58 23.25 9.79
N GLN A 46 -14.71 22.90 10.40
CA GLN A 46 -15.14 23.49 11.66
C GLN A 46 -14.20 23.11 12.82
N LYS A 47 -13.92 21.82 12.99
CA LYS A 47 -13.16 21.26 14.12
C LYS A 47 -11.64 21.43 14.01
N ILE A 48 -11.12 21.54 12.79
CA ILE A 48 -9.68 21.56 12.54
C ILE A 48 -9.30 22.85 11.83
N PRO A 49 -9.00 23.93 12.58
CA PRO A 49 -8.69 25.25 12.01
C PRO A 49 -7.53 25.23 11.00
N LEU A 50 -6.58 24.30 11.16
CA LEU A 50 -5.45 24.15 10.24
C LEU A 50 -5.91 23.86 8.80
N LEU A 51 -7.00 23.12 8.62
CA LEU A 51 -7.55 22.79 7.30
C LEU A 51 -8.18 23.99 6.60
N ARG A 52 -8.61 25.02 7.35
CA ARG A 52 -9.18 26.25 6.78
C ARG A 52 -8.15 27.10 6.05
N ARG A 53 -6.86 26.90 6.33
CA ARG A 53 -5.76 27.58 5.63
C ARG A 53 -5.64 27.15 4.16
N TYR A 54 -6.25 26.02 3.80
CA TYR A 54 -6.27 25.50 2.45
C TYR A 54 -7.57 25.88 1.77
N GLU A 55 -7.47 26.63 0.68
CA GLU A 55 -8.61 27.15 -0.06
C GLU A 55 -9.59 26.04 -0.45
N GLY A 56 -10.89 26.29 -0.25
CA GLY A 56 -11.93 25.31 -0.57
C GLY A 56 -11.86 23.99 0.21
N GLY A 57 -10.99 23.87 1.22
CA GLY A 57 -10.84 22.67 2.05
C GLY A 57 -10.38 21.43 1.29
N TRP A 58 -9.62 21.59 0.19
CA TRP A 58 -9.14 20.47 -0.62
C TRP A 58 -8.27 19.50 0.18
N ALA A 59 -7.49 20.02 1.14
CA ALA A 59 -6.60 19.22 1.99
C ALA A 59 -7.36 18.14 2.78
N THR A 60 -8.58 18.44 3.23
CA THR A 60 -9.46 17.47 3.90
C THR A 60 -9.74 16.28 3.00
N LEU A 61 -10.12 16.53 1.74
CA LEU A 61 -10.46 15.48 0.79
C LEU A 61 -9.24 14.62 0.44
N VAL A 62 -8.07 15.24 0.29
CA VAL A 62 -6.80 14.52 0.07
C VAL A 62 -6.49 13.57 1.23
N ILE A 63 -6.61 14.05 2.47
CA ILE A 63 -6.37 13.21 3.67
C ILE A 63 -7.39 12.07 3.75
N VAL A 64 -8.68 12.35 3.49
CA VAL A 64 -9.72 11.33 3.51
C VAL A 64 -9.46 10.26 2.46
N ARG A 65 -9.17 10.65 1.21
CA ARG A 65 -8.82 9.72 0.13
C ARG A 65 -7.62 8.86 0.50
N ARG A 66 -6.57 9.48 1.06
CA ARG A 66 -5.37 8.77 1.53
C ARG A 66 -5.71 7.73 2.59
N LEU A 67 -6.52 8.09 3.59
CA LEU A 67 -6.93 7.18 4.66
C LEU A 67 -7.80 6.01 4.15
N PHE A 68 -8.69 6.27 3.19
CA PHE A 68 -9.49 5.21 2.56
C PHE A 68 -8.63 4.27 1.71
N HIS A 69 -7.69 4.81 0.94
CA HIS A 69 -6.79 4.00 0.13
C HIS A 69 -5.94 3.08 1.03
N THR A 70 -5.33 3.61 2.09
CA THR A 70 -4.59 2.80 3.07
C THR A 70 -5.46 1.72 3.72
N ARG A 71 -6.72 2.04 4.05
CA ARG A 71 -7.63 1.05 4.65
C ARG A 71 -8.04 -0.03 3.67
N TYR A 72 -8.38 0.31 2.43
CA TYR A 72 -8.74 -0.66 1.41
C TYR A 72 -7.60 -1.65 1.17
N LEU A 73 -6.36 -1.16 1.12
CA LEU A 73 -5.18 -2.03 1.05
C LEU A 73 -5.06 -2.98 2.25
N LEU A 74 -5.39 -2.52 3.47
CA LEU A 74 -5.36 -3.36 4.67
C LEU A 74 -6.50 -4.39 4.73
N VAL A 75 -7.71 -4.03 4.27
CA VAL A 75 -8.88 -4.92 4.28
C VAL A 75 -8.79 -5.96 3.17
N ALA A 76 -8.35 -5.59 1.97
CA ALA A 76 -8.11 -6.52 0.87
C ALA A 76 -7.10 -7.61 1.25
N ASP A 77 -6.08 -7.26 2.04
CA ASP A 77 -5.08 -8.20 2.55
C ASP A 77 -5.65 -9.15 3.62
N SER A 78 -6.48 -8.64 4.55
CA SER A 78 -7.13 -9.48 5.58
C SER A 78 -8.10 -10.52 5.00
N LEU A 79 -8.72 -10.22 3.86
CA LEU A 79 -9.62 -11.14 3.16
C LEU A 79 -8.86 -12.19 2.34
N GLN A 80 -7.63 -11.91 1.90
CA GLN A 80 -6.80 -12.86 1.14
C GLN A 80 -6.04 -13.87 2.02
N CYS A 81 -5.89 -13.64 3.33
CA CYS A 81 -5.29 -14.62 4.25
C CYS A 81 -6.28 -15.69 4.75
N SER A 82 -7.54 -15.65 4.31
CA SER A 82 -8.55 -16.66 4.62
C SER A 82 -8.67 -17.69 3.50
N SER A 83 -7.57 -18.32 3.09
CA SER A 83 -7.67 -19.53 2.28
C SER A 83 -8.22 -20.67 3.17
N PRO A 84 -9.22 -21.42 2.72
CA PRO A 84 -9.76 -22.53 3.49
C PRO A 84 -8.70 -23.64 3.57
N THR A 85 -8.12 -23.81 4.75
CA THR A 85 -7.44 -25.06 5.13
C THR A 85 -8.51 -26.14 5.22
N GLY A 86 -8.81 -26.76 4.08
CA GLY A 86 -9.86 -27.76 3.94
C GLY A 86 -9.50 -28.74 2.83
N ALA A 87 -8.56 -29.64 3.11
CA ALA A 87 -8.57 -31.00 2.62
C ALA A 87 -7.50 -31.81 3.37
N ALA A 88 -7.93 -32.47 4.44
CA ALA A 88 -7.27 -33.67 4.90
C ALA A 88 -7.39 -34.70 3.77
N SER A 89 -6.28 -34.99 3.07
CA SER A 89 -6.14 -36.19 2.26
C SER A 89 -4.88 -36.91 2.68
N ARG A 90 -5.09 -37.78 3.67
CA ARG A 90 -4.20 -38.84 4.08
C ARG A 90 -4.12 -39.84 2.92
N ASN A 91 -2.95 -40.02 2.32
CA ASN A 91 -2.48 -41.32 1.86
C ASN A 91 -0.96 -41.31 1.64
N GLN A 92 -0.35 -42.40 2.10
CA GLN A 92 1.08 -42.68 2.14
C GLN A 92 1.64 -42.94 0.74
N GLY A 93 2.96 -42.77 0.61
CA GLY A 93 3.76 -43.69 -0.19
C GLY A 93 4.58 -43.05 -1.31
N THR A 94 5.89 -43.27 -1.19
CA THR A 94 6.90 -43.35 -2.26
C THR A 94 7.78 -42.11 -2.43
N GLU A 95 9.01 -42.28 -1.96
CA GLU A 95 10.20 -41.49 -2.24
C GLU A 95 10.38 -41.21 -3.73
N SER A 96 10.64 -39.95 -4.10
CA SER A 96 11.25 -39.57 -5.38
C SER A 96 11.79 -38.13 -5.32
N SER A 97 13.12 -38.01 -5.41
CA SER A 97 13.97 -36.93 -5.91
C SER A 97 13.67 -35.44 -5.60
N PRO A 98 14.71 -34.63 -5.29
CA PRO A 98 14.57 -33.19 -5.05
C PRO A 98 14.42 -32.44 -6.38
N SER A 99 13.18 -32.30 -6.85
CA SER A 99 12.85 -31.32 -7.89
C SER A 99 13.19 -29.91 -7.38
N ARG A 100 14.18 -29.27 -8.00
CA ARG A 100 14.50 -27.85 -7.81
C ARG A 100 13.22 -27.04 -7.93
N GLY A 101 12.71 -26.54 -6.81
CA GLY A 101 11.49 -25.75 -6.76
C GLY A 101 11.70 -24.45 -7.54
N VAL A 102 11.09 -24.38 -8.72
CA VAL A 102 10.89 -23.11 -9.44
C VAL A 102 10.03 -22.26 -8.52
N ARG A 103 10.64 -21.24 -7.91
CA ARG A 103 9.94 -20.35 -7.00
C ARG A 103 8.93 -19.54 -7.83
N PRO A 104 7.63 -19.57 -7.52
CA PRO A 104 6.65 -18.83 -8.30
C PRO A 104 6.97 -17.34 -8.25
N LEU A 105 6.98 -16.70 -9.41
CA LEU A 105 7.19 -15.27 -9.56
C LEU A 105 6.12 -14.51 -8.75
N PRO A 106 6.47 -13.41 -8.06
CA PRO A 106 5.46 -12.59 -7.39
C PRO A 106 4.51 -12.02 -8.43
N SER A 107 3.24 -12.39 -8.31
CA SER A 107 2.16 -11.89 -9.17
C SER A 107 1.68 -10.49 -8.75
N THR A 108 1.96 -10.10 -7.50
CA THR A 108 1.51 -8.83 -6.92
C THR A 108 2.64 -8.09 -6.21
N LEU A 109 2.53 -6.77 -6.16
CA LEU A 109 3.45 -5.90 -5.43
C LEU A 109 3.54 -6.29 -3.94
N MET A 110 2.43 -6.73 -3.35
CA MET A 110 2.40 -7.19 -1.96
C MET A 110 3.23 -8.46 -1.76
N GLN A 111 3.13 -9.43 -2.66
CA GLN A 111 3.96 -10.65 -2.63
C GLN A 111 5.44 -10.33 -2.78
N PHE A 112 5.77 -9.36 -3.65
CA PHE A 112 7.13 -8.87 -3.82
C PHE A 112 7.70 -8.23 -2.55
N LEU A 113 6.89 -7.43 -1.84
CA LEU A 113 7.33 -6.74 -0.63
C LEU A 113 7.28 -7.63 0.64
N LYS A 114 6.51 -8.71 0.66
CA LYS A 114 6.35 -9.62 1.82
C LYS A 114 7.66 -10.10 2.45
N PRO A 115 8.74 -10.42 1.71
CA PRO A 115 10.03 -10.80 2.28
C PRO A 115 10.75 -9.65 3.00
N ILE A 116 10.35 -8.41 2.73
CA ILE A 116 11.02 -7.17 3.16
C ILE A 116 10.42 -6.76 4.52
N LYS A 117 10.94 -7.37 5.60
CA LYS A 117 10.65 -6.98 6.98
C LYS A 117 11.35 -5.65 7.33
N PRO A 118 10.83 -4.82 8.25
CA PRO A 118 9.70 -5.10 9.15
C PRO A 118 8.34 -4.50 8.72
N ASN A 119 8.25 -3.68 7.67
CA ASN A 119 7.02 -2.91 7.42
C ASN A 119 6.70 -2.74 5.92
N VAL A 120 6.08 -3.76 5.33
CA VAL A 120 5.66 -3.80 3.91
C VAL A 120 4.88 -2.54 3.50
N PHE A 121 4.00 -2.06 4.39
CA PHE A 121 3.18 -0.87 4.15
C PHE A 121 3.98 0.43 4.04
N LYS A 122 5.20 0.47 4.57
CA LYS A 122 6.11 1.63 4.46
C LYS A 122 6.49 1.90 3.01
N TYR A 123 6.63 0.85 2.20
CA TYR A 123 7.08 0.94 0.81
C TYR A 123 5.92 0.90 -0.18
N LEU A 124 4.80 0.28 0.20
CA LEU A 124 3.63 0.16 -0.67
C LEU A 124 3.10 1.52 -1.12
N LEU A 125 2.99 2.50 -0.21
CA LEU A 125 2.45 3.81 -0.55
C LEU A 125 3.37 4.63 -1.49
N PRO A 126 4.68 4.76 -1.23
CA PRO A 126 5.58 5.40 -2.17
C PRO A 126 5.62 4.73 -3.55
N LEU A 127 5.62 3.39 -3.60
CA LEU A 127 5.67 2.63 -4.85
C LEU A 127 4.40 2.78 -5.69
N THR A 128 3.23 2.75 -5.05
CA THR A 128 1.94 3.04 -5.71
C THR A 128 1.89 4.49 -6.19
N SER A 129 2.39 5.44 -5.39
CA SER A 129 2.44 6.87 -5.76
C SER A 129 3.40 7.14 -6.93
N ALA A 130 4.44 6.31 -7.09
CA ALA A 130 5.39 6.38 -8.20
C ALA A 130 4.90 5.69 -9.48
N GLY A 131 3.77 4.97 -9.44
CA GLY A 131 3.13 4.39 -10.63
C GLY A 131 2.78 2.90 -10.54
N LEU A 132 3.17 2.18 -9.48
CA LEU A 132 2.80 0.77 -9.28
C LEU A 132 1.42 0.63 -8.63
N VAL A 133 0.40 1.20 -9.28
CA VAL A 133 -0.95 1.37 -8.71
C VAL A 133 -1.73 0.06 -8.62
N ASP A 134 -1.50 -0.85 -9.56
CA ASP A 134 -2.20 -2.13 -9.68
C ASP A 134 -1.25 -3.26 -10.12
N ASN A 135 -1.80 -4.47 -10.25
CA ASN A 135 -1.02 -5.65 -10.64
C ASN A 135 -0.51 -5.56 -12.08
N ASP A 136 -1.25 -4.93 -12.99
CA ASP A 136 -0.86 -4.83 -14.40
C ASP A 136 0.37 -3.92 -14.54
N LYS A 137 0.35 -2.78 -13.83
CA LYS A 137 1.51 -1.88 -13.72
C LYS A 137 2.69 -2.52 -13.00
N PHE A 138 2.43 -3.39 -12.03
CA PHE A 138 3.50 -4.17 -11.40
C PHE A 138 4.11 -5.19 -12.37
N GLN A 139 3.30 -5.90 -13.16
CA GLN A 139 3.81 -6.83 -14.17
C GLN A 139 4.59 -6.10 -15.27
N GLU A 140 4.10 -4.94 -15.74
CA GLU A 140 4.82 -4.06 -16.68
C GLU A 140 6.20 -3.69 -16.10
N PHE A 141 6.26 -3.27 -14.83
CA PHE A 141 7.51 -2.99 -14.14
C PHE A 141 8.46 -4.21 -14.09
N LEU A 142 7.95 -5.43 -13.92
CA LEU A 142 8.77 -6.64 -13.94
C LEU A 142 9.40 -6.91 -15.32
N THR A 143 8.87 -6.34 -16.40
CA THR A 143 9.46 -6.47 -17.76
C THR A 143 10.60 -5.48 -18.04
N PHE A 144 10.78 -4.45 -17.21
CA PHE A 144 11.82 -3.45 -17.42
C PHE A 144 13.23 -4.02 -17.20
N SER A 145 14.25 -3.37 -17.75
CA SER A 145 15.64 -3.75 -17.47
C SER A 145 15.97 -3.54 -15.99
N LEU A 146 16.95 -4.30 -15.48
CA LEU A 146 17.40 -4.22 -14.10
C LEU A 146 17.76 -2.78 -13.69
N ASP A 147 18.46 -2.05 -14.55
CA ASP A 147 18.86 -0.65 -14.29
C ASP A 147 17.65 0.26 -14.10
N VAL A 148 16.62 0.10 -14.93
CA VAL A 148 15.37 0.86 -14.83
C VAL A 148 14.62 0.51 -13.56
N LYS A 149 14.55 -0.77 -13.20
CA LYS A 149 13.94 -1.22 -11.93
C LYS A 149 14.64 -0.61 -10.72
N ILE A 150 15.98 -0.64 -10.69
CA ILE A 150 16.78 -0.08 -9.60
C ILE A 150 16.59 1.45 -9.52
N GLY A 151 16.66 2.15 -10.66
CA GLY A 151 16.45 3.59 -10.73
C GLY A 151 15.06 4.00 -10.24
N PHE A 152 14.03 3.28 -10.67
CA PHE A 152 12.66 3.49 -10.22
C PHE A 152 12.53 3.34 -8.71
N ILE A 153 13.08 2.27 -8.12
CA ILE A 153 12.98 2.01 -6.67
C ILE A 153 13.76 3.03 -5.86
N ARG A 154 14.94 3.44 -6.33
CA ARG A 154 15.72 4.53 -5.73
C ARG A 154 14.91 5.80 -5.68
N HIS A 155 14.34 6.20 -6.80
CA HIS A 155 13.53 7.42 -6.88
C HIS A 155 12.26 7.32 -6.02
N ALA A 156 11.53 6.20 -6.10
CA ALA A 156 10.29 6.01 -5.36
C ALA A 156 10.49 5.98 -3.84
N LEU A 157 11.66 5.54 -3.37
CA LEU A 157 11.96 5.32 -1.94
C LEU A 157 12.99 6.28 -1.35
N GLU A 158 13.48 7.27 -2.11
CA GLU A 158 14.63 8.13 -1.78
C GLU A 158 14.59 8.70 -0.36
N GLU A 159 13.45 9.25 0.07
CA GLU A 159 13.30 9.84 1.39
C GLU A 159 12.64 8.91 2.43
N ARG A 160 12.34 7.67 2.03
CA ARG A 160 11.45 6.77 2.77
C ARG A 160 12.14 5.50 3.25
N ALA A 161 13.19 5.04 2.58
CA ALA A 161 13.98 3.88 2.98
C ALA A 161 15.37 4.31 3.45
N SER A 162 15.91 3.66 4.50
CA SER A 162 17.34 3.76 4.79
C SER A 162 18.15 3.09 3.68
N GLU A 163 19.44 3.42 3.55
CA GLU A 163 20.30 2.76 2.57
C GLU A 163 20.32 1.23 2.72
N SER A 164 20.28 0.74 3.96
CA SER A 164 20.22 -0.70 4.26
C SER A 164 18.92 -1.34 3.79
N GLU A 165 17.78 -0.68 3.98
CA GLU A 165 16.47 -1.12 3.48
C GLU A 165 16.45 -1.11 1.95
N LEU A 166 16.94 -0.04 1.35
CA LEU A 166 17.00 0.11 -0.10
C LEU A 166 17.89 -0.97 -0.74
N LYS A 167 19.05 -1.27 -0.14
CA LYS A 167 19.94 -2.35 -0.58
C LYS A 167 19.26 -3.72 -0.45
N ALA A 168 18.51 -3.95 0.62
CA ALA A 168 17.75 -5.20 0.77
C ALA A 168 16.67 -5.35 -0.31
N ILE A 169 15.97 -4.28 -0.68
CA ILE A 169 14.97 -4.27 -1.74
C ILE A 169 15.62 -4.53 -3.11
N ILE A 170 16.72 -3.85 -3.41
CA ILE A 170 17.48 -4.03 -4.66
C ILE A 170 17.97 -5.48 -4.79
N ASN A 171 18.53 -6.06 -3.72
CA ASN A 171 18.96 -7.47 -3.74
C ASN A 171 17.81 -8.45 -4.02
N VAL A 172 16.57 -8.13 -3.63
CA VAL A 172 15.39 -8.95 -3.96
C VAL A 172 15.07 -8.83 -5.45
N ILE A 173 15.19 -7.64 -6.03
CA ILE A 173 14.96 -7.38 -7.46
C ILE A 173 15.98 -8.11 -8.31
N GLU A 174 17.27 -7.99 -7.97
CA GLU A 174 18.36 -8.67 -8.68
C GLU A 174 18.15 -10.19 -8.69
N LYS A 175 17.71 -10.76 -7.55
CA LYS A 175 17.38 -12.19 -7.47
C LYS A 175 16.22 -12.56 -8.37
N LEU A 176 15.18 -11.74 -8.44
CA LEU A 176 14.02 -11.99 -9.30
C LEU A 176 14.39 -11.90 -10.77
N ASP A 177 15.22 -10.93 -11.14
CA ASP A 177 15.70 -10.73 -12.51
C ASP A 177 16.55 -11.92 -12.99
N GLY A 178 17.40 -12.47 -12.12
CA GLY A 178 18.17 -13.68 -12.42
C GLY A 178 17.36 -14.99 -12.43
N THR A 179 16.06 -14.95 -12.09
CA THR A 179 15.16 -16.12 -12.14
C THR A 179 14.19 -16.05 -13.34
N LEU A 180 14.15 -14.93 -14.04
CA LEU A 180 13.35 -14.66 -15.24
C LEU A 180 14.14 -14.97 -16.51
#